data_AF-A0A7C1CJ75-F1
#
_entry.id   AF-A0A7C1CJ75-F1
#
_cell.length_a   1.000
_cell.length_b   1.000
_cell.length_c   1.000
_cell.angle_alpha   90.00
_cell.angle_beta   90.00
_cell.angle_gamma   90.00
#
_symmetry.space_group_name_H-M   'P 1'
#
loop_
_entity.id
_entity.type
_entity.pdbx_description
1 polymer ?
#
loop_
_entity_poly.entity_id
_entity_poly.type
_entity_poly.pdbx_seq_one_letter_code
_entity_poly.pdbx_strand_id
1 'polypeptide(L)'
;MERFRSLPGLRPRAIFVVALSLSIGWGIRGNFGHESGAMIAGVLASTAACLMSGRSDWRRRVAFFALFGGLGFGFGGSISYMYPISFAGSEQW
;
A
#
# COMPACT_ATOMS: atom_id res chain seq x y z
N MET A 1 -6.77 -11.59 25.05
CA MET A 1 -7.36 -10.94 23.85
C MET A 1 -7.66 -9.45 24.05
N GLU A 2 -7.81 -8.94 25.29
CA GLU A 2 -8.12 -7.51 25.58
C GLU A 2 -7.01 -6.49 25.18
N ARG A 3 -5.73 -6.90 25.13
CA ARG A 3 -4.59 -6.00 24.84
C ARG A 3 -4.61 -5.37 23.43
N PHE A 4 -5.28 -6.01 22.47
CA PHE A 4 -5.35 -5.50 21.10
C PHE A 4 -6.42 -4.43 20.91
N ARG A 5 -7.47 -4.42 21.76
CA ARG A 5 -8.55 -3.42 21.71
C ARG A 5 -8.10 -2.02 22.14
N SER A 6 -7.06 -1.94 22.96
CA SER A 6 -6.52 -0.67 23.45
C SER A 6 -5.56 0.03 22.47
N LEU A 7 -5.09 -0.67 21.42
CA LEU A 7 -4.19 -0.09 20.42
C LEU A 7 -4.96 0.84 19.48
N PRO A 8 -4.60 2.15 19.40
CA PRO A 8 -5.34 3.11 18.57
C PRO A 8 -5.44 2.70 17.10
N GLY A 9 -4.38 2.09 16.56
CA GLY A 9 -4.30 1.62 15.17
C GLY A 9 -5.11 0.38 14.85
N LEU A 10 -5.57 -0.38 15.85
CA LEU A 10 -6.42 -1.58 15.66
C LEU A 10 -7.91 -1.30 15.90
N ARG A 11 -8.28 -0.04 16.15
CA ARG A 11 -9.69 0.34 16.26
C ARG A 11 -10.38 0.10 14.91
N PRO A 12 -11.66 -0.34 14.89
CA PRO A 12 -12.37 -0.63 13.63
C PRO A 12 -12.33 0.54 12.63
N ARG A 13 -12.44 1.77 13.13
CA ARG A 13 -12.32 3.00 12.33
C ARG A 13 -10.96 3.16 11.64
N ALA A 14 -9.87 2.79 12.32
CA ALA A 14 -8.52 2.88 11.77
C ALA A 14 -8.35 1.85 10.65
N ILE A 15 -8.79 0.61 10.90
CA ILE A 15 -8.78 -0.46 9.91
C ILE A 15 -9.61 -0.06 8.69
N PHE A 16 -10.81 0.49 8.89
CA PHE A 16 -11.67 0.95 7.81
C PHE A 16 -11.00 2.04 6.96
N VAL A 17 -10.39 3.05 7.57
CA VAL A 17 -9.71 4.13 6.85
C VAL A 17 -8.50 3.60 6.06
N VAL A 18 -7.73 2.68 6.63
CA VAL A 18 -6.59 2.05 5.93
C VAL A 18 -7.06 1.21 4.76
N ALA A 19 -8.09 0.36 4.97
CA ALA A 19 -8.68 -0.47 3.93
C ALA A 19 -9.29 0.37 2.80
N LEU A 20 -9.99 1.45 3.14
CA LEU A 20 -10.56 2.39 2.16
C LEU A 20 -9.46 3.08 1.35
N SER A 21 -8.40 3.56 2.02
CA SER A 21 -7.26 4.20 1.35
C SER A 21 -6.57 3.24 0.38
N LEU A 22 -6.40 1.98 0.80
CA LEU A 22 -5.87 0.92 -0.04
C LEU A 22 -6.80 0.62 -1.23
N SER A 23 -8.11 0.50 -1.00
CA SER A 23 -9.12 0.25 -2.04
C SER A 23 -9.12 1.35 -3.11
N ILE A 24 -9.08 2.62 -2.70
CA ILE A 24 -8.96 3.76 -3.62
C ILE A 24 -7.65 3.67 -4.40
N GLY A 25 -6.54 3.39 -3.72
CA GLY A 25 -5.24 3.21 -4.37
C GLY A 25 -5.23 2.08 -5.41
N TRP A 26 -5.92 0.97 -5.14
CA TRP A 26 -6.11 -0.12 -6.10
C TRP A 26 -7.00 0.29 -7.27
N GLY A 27 -8.04 1.10 -7.05
CA GLY A 27 -8.84 1.68 -8.12
C GLY A 27 -8.00 2.56 -9.06
N ILE A 28 -7.16 3.43 -8.49
CA ILE A 28 -6.21 4.27 -9.24
C ILE A 28 -5.25 3.38 -10.03
N ARG A 29 -4.70 2.34 -9.41
CA ARG A 29 -3.81 1.40 -10.09
C ARG A 29 -4.42 0.81 -11.36
N GLY A 30 -5.72 0.53 -11.38
CA GLY A 30 -6.43 0.04 -12.57
C GLY A 30 -6.29 0.95 -13.80
N ASN A 31 -6.10 2.26 -13.59
CA ASN A 31 -5.90 3.25 -14.66
C ASN A 31 -4.43 3.51 -15.00
N PHE A 32 -3.51 3.41 -14.03
CA PHE A 32 -2.09 3.75 -14.22
C PHE A 32 -1.17 2.54 -14.50
N GLY A 33 -1.60 1.31 -14.20
CA GLY A 33 -0.91 0.07 -14.56
C GLY A 33 0.25 -0.37 -13.65
N HIS A 34 0.66 -1.63 -13.89
CA HIS A 34 1.84 -2.38 -13.41
C HIS A 34 2.42 -1.97 -12.05
N GLU A 35 3.44 -1.12 -12.06
CA GLU A 35 4.33 -0.84 -10.92
C GLU A 35 4.00 0.51 -10.26
N SER A 36 3.84 1.58 -11.05
CA SER A 36 3.51 2.91 -10.55
C SER A 36 2.15 2.94 -9.85
N GLY A 37 1.15 2.22 -10.37
CA GLY A 37 -0.14 2.10 -9.70
C GLY A 37 -0.05 1.32 -8.38
N ALA A 38 0.79 0.28 -8.32
CA ALA A 38 1.03 -0.45 -7.08
C ALA A 38 1.73 0.43 -6.03
N MET A 39 2.70 1.26 -6.46
CA MET A 39 3.35 2.25 -5.59
C MET A 39 2.34 3.22 -4.98
N ILE A 40 1.40 3.75 -5.77
CA ILE A 40 0.37 4.68 -5.27
C ILE A 40 -0.51 4.01 -4.20
N ALA A 41 -0.93 2.76 -4.43
CA ALA A 41 -1.69 2.00 -3.43
C ALA A 41 -0.89 1.79 -2.13
N GLY A 42 0.40 1.46 -2.25
CA GLY A 42 1.32 1.33 -1.12
C GLY A 42 1.50 2.62 -0.32
N VAL A 43 1.71 3.75 -1.01
CA VAL A 43 1.84 5.09 -0.40
C VAL A 43 0.60 5.45 0.41
N LEU A 44 -0.59 5.29 -0.18
CA LEU A 44 -1.85 5.66 0.44
C LEU A 44 -2.14 4.81 1.69
N ALA A 45 -1.99 3.49 1.58
CA ALA A 45 -2.26 2.58 2.68
C ALA A 45 -1.28 2.76 3.86
N SER A 46 0.01 2.91 3.57
CA SER A 46 1.05 3.12 4.59
C SER A 46 0.93 4.48 5.28
N THR A 47 0.57 5.54 4.54
CA THR A 47 0.28 6.86 5.10
C THR A 47 -0.93 6.82 6.02
N ALA A 48 -2.03 6.20 5.57
CA ALA A 48 -3.23 6.04 6.39
C ALA A 48 -2.93 5.25 7.68
N ALA A 49 -2.18 4.16 7.58
CA ALA A 49 -1.81 3.34 8.75
C ALA A 49 -0.94 4.13 9.74
N CYS A 50 0.02 4.92 9.24
CA CYS A 50 0.86 5.78 10.05
C CYS A 50 0.05 6.84 10.82
N LEU A 51 -0.88 7.52 10.13
CA LEU A 51 -1.73 8.55 10.74
C LEU A 51 -2.70 7.96 11.77
N MET A 52 -3.23 6.76 11.51
CA MET A 52 -4.17 6.08 12.41
C MET A 52 -3.51 5.37 13.59
N SER A 53 -2.19 5.19 13.57
CA SER A 53 -1.41 4.56 14.66
C SER A 53 -1.52 5.27 16.01
N GLY A 54 -1.88 6.57 16.01
CA GLY A 54 -2.00 7.38 17.23
C GLY A 54 -0.65 7.76 17.85
N ARG A 55 0.47 7.49 17.16
CA ARG A 55 1.83 7.80 17.61
C ARG A 55 2.34 9.07 16.94
N SER A 56 2.60 10.11 17.73
CA SER A 56 3.18 11.38 17.24
C SER A 56 4.54 11.17 16.57
N ASP A 57 5.38 10.28 17.11
CA ASP A 57 6.70 9.94 16.55
C ASP A 57 6.60 9.40 15.12
N TRP A 58 5.56 8.62 14.84
CA TRP A 58 5.33 8.04 13.52
C TRP A 58 4.80 9.09 12.56
N ARG A 59 3.84 9.93 13.00
CA ARG A 59 3.30 11.02 12.19
C ARG A 59 4.37 12.00 11.73
N ARG A 60 5.38 12.29 12.57
CA ARG A 60 6.53 13.13 12.18
C ARG A 60 7.38 12.50 11.07
N ARG A 61 7.33 11.17 10.95
CA ARG A 61 8.08 10.36 9.97
C ARG A 61 7.20 9.85 8.83
N VAL A 62 6.01 10.42 8.64
CA VAL A 62 5.01 9.93 7.67
C VAL A 62 5.57 9.80 6.25
N ALA A 63 6.47 10.70 5.85
CA ALA A 63 7.12 10.65 4.54
C ALA A 63 7.93 9.35 4.33
N PHE A 64 8.57 8.83 5.38
CA PHE A 64 9.27 7.54 5.30
C PHE A 64 8.29 6.39 5.14
N PHE A 65 7.17 6.41 5.84
CA PHE A 65 6.12 5.38 5.68
C PHE A 65 5.57 5.38 4.26
N ALA A 66 5.28 6.56 3.70
CA ALA A 66 4.86 6.71 2.32
C ALA A 66 5.92 6.16 1.34
N LEU A 67 7.18 6.56 1.50
CA LEU A 67 8.28 6.12 0.65
C LEU A 67 8.45 4.59 0.68
N PHE A 68 8.59 3.99 1.87
CA PHE A 68 8.81 2.55 2.00
C PHE A 68 7.57 1.73 1.65
N GLY A 69 6.37 2.23 1.95
CA GLY A 69 5.13 1.59 1.54
C GLY A 69 4.96 1.59 0.02
N GLY A 70 5.28 2.71 -0.63
CA GLY A 70 5.32 2.83 -2.08
C GLY A 70 6.33 1.88 -2.71
N LEU A 71 7.59 1.93 -2.27
CA LEU A 71 8.65 1.04 -2.77
C LEU A 71 8.29 -0.44 -2.57
N GLY A 72 7.82 -0.83 -1.39
CA GLY A 72 7.47 -2.22 -1.10
C GLY A 72 6.36 -2.76 -2.00
N PHE A 73 5.29 -1.98 -2.20
CA PHE A 73 4.21 -2.38 -3.12
C PHE A 73 4.62 -2.27 -4.59
N GLY A 74 5.46 -1.30 -4.94
CA GLY A 74 6.03 -1.18 -6.29
C GLY A 74 6.81 -2.44 -6.65
N PHE A 75 7.83 -2.77 -5.88
CA PHE A 75 8.64 -3.98 -6.08
C PHE A 75 7.79 -5.26 -6.01
N GLY A 76 6.88 -5.38 -5.04
CA GLY A 76 5.98 -6.53 -4.94
C GLY A 76 5.04 -6.65 -6.16
N GLY A 77 4.60 -5.52 -6.71
CA GLY A 77 3.93 -5.45 -7.99
C GLY A 77 4.82 -6.02 -9.09
N SER A 78 6.01 -5.46 -9.29
CA SER A 78 6.94 -5.83 -10.37
C SER A 78 7.32 -7.31 -10.39
N ILE A 79 7.57 -7.90 -9.21
CA ILE A 79 7.83 -9.34 -9.07
C ILE A 79 6.63 -10.16 -9.57
N SER A 80 5.41 -9.70 -9.33
CA SER A 80 4.18 -10.39 -9.73
C SER A 80 3.88 -10.31 -11.23
N TYR A 81 4.36 -9.27 -11.94
CA TYR A 81 4.11 -9.07 -13.39
C TYR A 81 5.29 -9.40 -14.30
N MET A 82 6.53 -9.46 -13.80
CA MET A 82 7.68 -9.86 -14.62
C MET A 82 7.58 -11.33 -15.09
N TYR A 83 7.00 -12.22 -14.28
CA TYR A 83 6.88 -13.63 -14.66
C TYR A 83 5.88 -13.86 -15.81
N PRO A 84 4.64 -13.31 -15.81
CA PRO A 84 3.71 -13.47 -16.94
C PRO A 84 4.11 -12.72 -18.22
N ILE A 85 4.72 -11.53 -18.13
CA ILE A 85 5.20 -10.78 -19.31
C ILE A 85 6.28 -11.56 -20.07
N SER A 86 7.09 -12.34 -19.36
CA SER A 86 8.09 -13.22 -19.97
C SER A 86 7.46 -14.32 -20.85
N PHE A 87 6.23 -14.76 -20.56
CA PHE A 87 5.50 -15.75 -21.37
C PHE A 87 4.65 -15.11 -22.48
N ALA A 88 4.28 -13.83 -22.37
CA ALA A 88 3.51 -13.12 -23.38
C ALA A 88 4.38 -12.46 -24.47
N GLY A 89 5.69 -12.37 -24.26
CA GLY A 89 6.64 -11.75 -25.19
C GLY A 89 7.27 -12.68 -26.24
N SER A 90 6.89 -13.97 -26.28
CA SER A 90 7.56 -14.98 -27.13
C SER A 90 6.89 -15.28 -28.48
N GLU A 91 5.81 -14.58 -28.87
CA GLU A 91 5.11 -14.87 -30.14
C GLU A 91 4.89 -13.63 -31.03
N GLN A 92 5.94 -12.83 -31.25
CA GLN A 92 5.96 -11.84 -32.33
C GLN A 92 7.27 -11.94 -33.11
N TRP A 93 7.34 -12.92 -34.02
CA TRP A 93 8.16 -12.91 -35.23
C TRP A 93 7.25 -13.24 -36.43
#